data_AF-A0A521M938-F1
#
_entry.id   AF-A0A521M938-F1
#
_cell.length_a   1.000
_cell.length_b   1.000
_cell.length_c   1.000
_cell.angle_alpha   90.00
_cell.angle_beta   90.00
_cell.angle_gamma   90.00
#
_symmetry.space_group_name_H-M   'P 1'
#
loop_
_entity.id
_entity.type
_entity.pdbx_description
1 polymer ?
#
loop_
_entity_poly.entity_id
_entity_poly.type
_entity_poly.pdbx_seq_one_letter_code
_entity_poly.pdbx_strand_id
1 'polypeptide(L)'
;MIALRLAAVALAGALPFAASAQDAEVHFWLKADPKNIQGCISADPSFTREHTFKMVNGQAEIKSAGGINVKLKQRANGVYTGDFDLGRMNLNIVANTASQPKMLTVTTQNLGCKWAAVRE
;
A
#
# COMPACT_ATOMS: atom_id res chain seq x y z
N MET A 1 -35.36 -58.86 9.77
CA MET A 1 -35.36 -57.39 9.98
C MET A 1 -34.22 -57.07 10.93
N ILE A 2 -33.27 -56.20 10.57
CA ILE A 2 -32.60 -55.21 11.44
C ILE A 2 -31.59 -54.42 10.58
N ALA A 3 -32.01 -53.20 10.28
CA ALA A 3 -31.30 -51.96 9.95
C ALA A 3 -29.92 -52.02 9.24
N LEU A 4 -29.97 -51.73 7.94
CA LEU A 4 -28.86 -51.20 7.16
C LEU A 4 -28.46 -49.82 7.73
N ARG A 5 -27.25 -49.69 8.31
CA ARG A 5 -26.76 -48.40 8.83
C ARG A 5 -26.37 -47.49 7.67
N LEU A 6 -27.20 -46.48 7.41
CA LEU A 6 -26.90 -45.35 6.53
C LEU A 6 -25.74 -44.54 7.12
N ALA A 7 -24.56 -44.67 6.53
CA ALA A 7 -23.44 -43.77 6.80
C ALA A 7 -23.72 -42.43 6.09
N ALA A 8 -24.07 -41.41 6.86
CA ALA A 8 -24.21 -40.05 6.38
C ALA A 8 -22.83 -39.51 5.98
N VAL A 9 -22.59 -39.36 4.67
CA VAL A 9 -21.43 -38.64 4.15
C VAL A 9 -21.63 -37.16 4.47
N ALA A 10 -20.93 -36.66 5.48
CA ALA A 10 -20.85 -35.23 5.76
C ALA A 10 -20.02 -34.58 4.67
N LEU A 11 -20.69 -34.00 3.67
CA LEU A 11 -20.09 -33.12 2.69
C LEU A 11 -19.67 -31.83 3.43
N ALA A 12 -18.44 -31.80 3.93
CA ALA A 12 -17.84 -30.60 4.49
C ALA A 12 -17.75 -29.56 3.36
N GLY A 13 -18.73 -28.66 3.32
CA GLY A 13 -18.77 -27.53 2.39
C GLY A 13 -17.51 -26.70 2.58
N ALA A 14 -16.60 -26.79 1.62
CA ALA A 14 -15.56 -25.79 1.43
C ALA A 14 -16.27 -24.48 1.05
N LEU A 15 -16.65 -23.69 2.06
CA LEU A 15 -17.08 -22.33 1.84
C LEU A 15 -15.88 -21.61 1.21
N PRO A 16 -16.01 -21.04 0.00
CA PRO A 16 -15.00 -20.13 -0.49
C PRO A 16 -15.00 -18.96 0.50
N PHE A 17 -13.95 -18.86 1.31
CA PHE A 17 -13.63 -17.62 1.99
C PHE A 17 -13.40 -16.60 0.87
N ALA A 18 -14.45 -15.88 0.49
CA ALA A 18 -14.32 -14.65 -0.25
C ALA A 18 -13.42 -13.79 0.64
N ALA A 19 -12.14 -13.70 0.27
CA ALA A 19 -11.19 -12.79 0.85
C ALA A 19 -11.79 -11.41 0.66
N SER A 20 -12.54 -10.96 1.66
CA SER A 20 -13.02 -9.60 1.72
C SER A 20 -11.73 -8.80 1.79
N ALA A 21 -11.41 -8.09 0.72
CA ALA A 21 -10.45 -7.00 0.80
C ALA A 21 -11.07 -6.02 1.79
N GLN A 22 -10.83 -6.25 3.09
CA GLN A 22 -11.30 -5.36 4.14
C GLN A 22 -10.75 -3.99 3.77
N ASP A 23 -11.65 -3.01 3.61
CA ASP A 23 -11.24 -1.64 3.33
C ASP A 23 -10.24 -1.26 4.43
N ALA A 24 -8.96 -1.18 4.04
CA ALA A 24 -7.84 -1.05 4.93
C ALA A 24 -7.29 0.35 4.77
N GLU A 25 -7.36 1.12 5.86
CA GLU A 25 -6.80 2.46 5.93
C GLU A 25 -5.50 2.43 6.74
N VAL A 26 -4.46 3.05 6.21
CA VAL A 26 -3.15 3.14 6.86
C VAL A 26 -2.62 4.56 6.68
N HIS A 27 -2.22 5.17 7.78
CA HIS A 27 -1.64 6.50 7.82
C HIS A 27 -0.11 6.38 7.89
N PHE A 28 0.58 7.18 7.08
CA PHE A 28 2.03 7.21 7.02
C PHE A 28 2.53 8.65 7.15
N TRP A 29 3.57 8.84 7.94
CA TRP A 29 4.39 10.05 7.93
C TRP A 29 5.72 9.72 7.29
N LEU A 30 6.11 10.48 6.27
CA LEU A 30 7.38 10.23 5.58
C LEU A 30 8.46 11.17 6.09
N LYS A 31 9.69 10.69 6.04
CA LYS A 31 10.89 11.49 6.25
C LYS A 31 11.81 11.37 5.04
N ALA A 32 12.38 12.49 4.61
CA ALA A 32 13.42 12.50 3.60
C ALA A 32 14.64 11.69 4.05
N ASP A 33 15.24 10.96 3.11
CA ASP A 33 16.57 10.40 3.30
C ASP A 33 17.58 11.54 3.48
N PRO A 34 18.43 11.53 4.52
CA PRO A 34 19.41 12.61 4.75
C PRO A 34 20.44 12.74 3.62
N LYS A 35 20.55 11.76 2.72
CA LYS A 35 21.44 11.79 1.54
C LYS A 35 20.77 12.38 0.30
N ASN A 36 19.53 12.85 0.40
CA ASN A 36 18.83 13.50 -0.70
C ASN A 36 19.57 14.76 -1.18
N ILE A 37 19.58 14.98 -2.49
CA ILE A 37 20.14 16.21 -3.08
C ILE A 37 19.24 17.42 -2.76
N GLN A 38 19.81 18.63 -2.87
CA GLN A 38 19.13 19.89 -2.52
C GLN A 38 17.76 20.07 -3.22
N GLY A 39 17.64 19.64 -4.48
CA GLY A 39 16.38 19.72 -5.23
C GLY A 39 15.23 18.92 -4.59
N CYS A 40 15.55 17.80 -3.93
CA CYS A 40 14.56 16.99 -3.21
C CYS A 40 14.15 17.66 -1.90
N ILE A 41 15.10 18.31 -1.21
CA ILE A 41 14.85 19.01 0.06
C ILE A 41 13.83 20.14 -0.15
N SER A 42 13.93 20.87 -1.27
CA SER A 42 12.94 21.92 -1.60
C SER A 42 11.52 21.37 -1.83
N ALA A 43 11.39 20.11 -2.25
CA ALA A 43 10.10 19.45 -2.46
C ALA A 43 9.59 18.70 -1.22
N ASP A 44 10.42 18.57 -0.18
CA ASP A 44 10.15 17.82 1.05
C ASP A 44 8.85 18.21 1.79
N PRO A 45 8.42 19.49 1.84
CA PRO A 45 7.16 19.87 2.51
C PRO A 45 5.90 19.24 1.91
N SER A 46 5.97 18.73 0.68
CA SER A 46 4.87 18.00 0.04
C SER A 46 4.80 16.54 0.49
N PHE A 47 5.89 15.98 1.02
CA PHE A 47 6.02 14.56 1.38
C PHE A 47 6.06 14.31 2.89
N THR A 48 6.46 15.28 3.71
CA THR A 48 6.53 15.14 5.18
C THR A 48 5.18 15.27 5.89
N ARG A 49 4.10 15.48 5.13
CA ARG A 49 2.72 15.47 5.63
C ARG A 49 2.17 14.05 5.72
N GLU A 50 1.05 13.87 6.38
CA GLU A 50 0.35 12.59 6.44
C GLU A 50 -0.02 12.10 5.02
N HIS A 51 0.21 10.80 4.80
CA HIS A 51 -0.20 10.05 3.62
C HIS A 51 -1.18 8.96 4.04
N THR A 52 -2.35 8.93 3.41
CA THR A 52 -3.38 7.94 3.68
C THR A 52 -3.41 6.93 2.54
N PHE A 53 -3.09 5.69 2.85
CA PHE A 53 -3.34 4.55 1.99
C PHE A 53 -4.74 4.01 2.28
N LYS A 54 -5.54 3.77 1.24
CA LYS A 54 -6.84 3.12 1.36
C LYS A 54 -6.97 1.99 0.36
N MET A 55 -7.52 0.86 0.78
CA MET A 55 -8.16 -0.10 -0.12
C MET A 55 -9.63 0.27 -0.20
N VAL A 56 -10.14 0.53 -1.40
CA VAL A 56 -11.57 0.79 -1.64
C VAL A 56 -12.00 -0.07 -2.82
N ASN A 57 -12.97 -0.95 -2.62
CA ASN A 57 -13.48 -1.85 -3.69
C ASN A 57 -12.37 -2.64 -4.40
N GLY A 58 -11.36 -3.09 -3.66
CA GLY A 58 -10.20 -3.82 -4.21
C GLY A 58 -9.18 -2.95 -4.96
N GLN A 59 -9.39 -1.63 -5.06
CA GLN A 59 -8.44 -0.69 -5.62
C GLN A 59 -7.67 0.01 -4.50
N ALA A 60 -6.34 -0.11 -4.54
CA ALA A 60 -5.45 0.66 -3.67
C ALA A 60 -5.34 2.11 -4.14
N GLU A 61 -5.42 3.07 -3.22
CA GLU A 61 -5.14 4.48 -3.47
C GLU A 61 -4.25 5.07 -2.37
N ILE A 62 -3.43 6.05 -2.73
CA ILE A 62 -2.65 6.86 -1.80
C ILE A 62 -3.01 8.33 -1.98
N LYS A 63 -3.29 9.01 -0.87
CA LYS A 63 -3.59 10.45 -0.84
C LYS A 63 -2.67 11.14 0.15
N SER A 64 -2.25 12.38 -0.15
CA SER A 64 -1.56 13.22 0.82
C SER A 64 -2.06 14.66 0.75
N ALA A 65 -1.93 15.39 1.86
CA ALA A 65 -2.21 16.82 1.90
C ALA A 65 -1.27 17.64 1.00
N GLY A 66 -0.19 17.04 0.49
CA GLY A 66 0.72 17.64 -0.50
C GLY A 66 0.24 17.53 -1.95
N GLY A 67 -1.00 17.08 -2.17
CA GLY A 67 -1.60 16.99 -3.52
C GLY A 67 -1.33 15.67 -4.25
N ILE A 68 -0.74 14.68 -3.58
CA ILE A 68 -0.59 13.34 -4.15
C ILE A 68 -1.95 12.65 -4.08
N ASN A 69 -2.43 12.15 -5.21
CA ASN A 69 -3.63 11.32 -5.30
C ASN A 69 -3.45 10.31 -6.42
N VAL A 70 -3.08 9.08 -6.06
CA VAL A 70 -2.65 8.06 -7.03
C VAL A 70 -3.33 6.73 -6.75
N LYS A 71 -3.85 6.11 -7.80
CA LYS A 71 -4.30 4.71 -7.77
C LYS A 71 -3.08 3.80 -7.92
N LEU A 72 -2.93 2.87 -7.01
CA LEU A 72 -1.81 1.94 -6.99
C LEU A 72 -2.20 0.59 -7.61
N LYS A 73 -1.27 -0.03 -8.32
CA LYS A 73 -1.43 -1.38 -8.85
C LYS A 73 -0.77 -2.37 -7.91
N GLN A 74 -1.45 -3.46 -7.59
CA GLN A 74 -0.84 -4.55 -6.84
C GLN A 74 0.25 -5.23 -7.69
N ARG A 75 1.44 -5.38 -7.14
CA ARG A 75 2.58 -6.06 -7.79
C ARG A 75 2.92 -7.40 -7.15
N ALA A 76 2.68 -7.51 -5.85
CA ALA A 76 2.82 -8.74 -5.09
C ALA A 76 1.81 -8.73 -3.94
N ASN A 77 1.72 -9.83 -3.18
CA ASN A 77 0.83 -9.89 -2.03
C ASN A 77 1.15 -8.76 -1.03
N GLY A 78 0.20 -7.85 -0.81
CA GLY A 78 0.35 -6.68 0.06
C GLY A 78 1.32 -5.59 -0.44
N VAL A 79 1.87 -5.67 -1.66
CA VAL A 79 2.76 -4.66 -2.25
C VAL A 79 2.07 -3.95 -3.41
N TYR A 80 1.95 -2.64 -3.30
CA TYR A 80 1.24 -1.78 -4.26
C TYR A 80 2.15 -0.69 -4.77
N THR A 81 2.13 -0.44 -6.08
CA THR A 81 3.01 0.54 -6.73
C THR A 81 2.22 1.50 -7.60
N GLY A 82 2.61 2.76 -7.63
CA GLY A 82 2.08 3.75 -8.57
C GLY A 82 3.13 4.79 -8.90
N ASP A 83 2.96 5.43 -10.04
CA ASP A 83 3.83 6.53 -10.46
C ASP A 83 3.05 7.85 -10.36
N PHE A 84 3.75 8.91 -9.95
CA PHE A 84 3.19 10.25 -9.83
C PHE A 84 4.14 11.25 -10.46
N ASP A 85 3.62 12.10 -11.33
CA ASP A 85 4.39 13.20 -11.89
C ASP A 85 4.17 14.46 -11.06
N LEU A 86 5.24 14.92 -10.39
CA LEU A 86 5.29 16.21 -9.71
C LEU A 86 6.18 17.17 -10.51
N GLY A 87 5.68 17.57 -11.68
CA GLY A 87 6.31 18.56 -12.55
C GLY A 87 7.58 18.05 -13.25
N ARG A 88 8.75 18.20 -12.60
CA ARG A 88 10.03 17.68 -13.11
C ARG A 88 10.49 16.42 -12.37
N MET A 89 9.71 15.96 -11.39
CA MET A 89 10.03 14.79 -10.59
C MET A 89 9.02 13.68 -10.87
N ASN A 90 9.47 12.67 -11.61
CA ASN A 90 8.72 11.42 -11.73
C ASN A 90 8.98 10.57 -10.49
N LEU A 91 7.93 10.34 -9.71
CA LEU A 91 7.97 9.60 -8.46
C LEU A 91 7.46 8.19 -8.68
N ASN A 92 8.09 7.24 -8.01
CA ASN A 92 7.62 5.90 -7.80
C ASN A 92 7.21 5.76 -6.34
N ILE A 93 5.95 5.39 -6.11
CA ILE A 93 5.36 5.20 -4.80
C ILE A 93 5.17 3.70 -4.60
N VAL A 94 5.70 3.18 -3.49
CA VAL A 94 5.58 1.76 -3.11
C VAL A 94 5.02 1.66 -1.70
N ALA A 95 3.84 1.08 -1.57
CA ALA A 95 3.23 0.74 -0.29
C ALA A 95 3.36 -0.77 -0.05
N ASN A 96 4.05 -1.15 1.02
CA ASN A 96 4.12 -2.52 1.50
C ASN A 96 3.28 -2.65 2.79
N THR A 97 2.07 -3.16 2.62
CA THR A 97 1.11 -3.39 3.70
C THR A 97 1.26 -4.76 4.37
N ALA A 98 2.05 -5.66 3.75
CA ALA A 98 2.37 -6.98 4.29
C ALA A 98 3.62 -7.00 5.18
N SER A 99 4.44 -5.93 5.16
CA SER A 99 5.58 -5.78 6.06
C SER A 99 5.15 -5.36 7.47
N GLN A 100 5.98 -5.70 8.47
CA GLN A 100 5.82 -5.22 9.84
C GLN A 100 7.13 -4.51 10.29
N PRO A 101 7.11 -3.18 10.50
CA PRO A 101 5.98 -2.26 10.30
C PRO A 101 5.58 -2.16 8.82
N LYS A 102 4.35 -1.70 8.57
CA LYS A 102 3.90 -1.35 7.22
C LYS A 102 4.81 -0.22 6.69
N MET A 103 5.12 -0.25 5.40
CA MET A 103 6.03 0.72 4.80
C MET A 103 5.39 1.47 3.64
N LEU A 104 5.76 2.73 3.52
CA LEU A 104 5.53 3.55 2.34
C LEU A 104 6.86 4.18 1.94
N THR A 105 7.24 4.03 0.69
CA THR A 105 8.42 4.70 0.12
C THR A 105 8.03 5.49 -1.11
N VAL A 106 8.61 6.67 -1.23
CA VAL A 106 8.51 7.51 -2.42
C VAL A 106 9.92 7.75 -2.91
N THR A 107 10.22 7.41 -4.15
CA THR A 107 11.52 7.66 -4.77
C THR A 107 11.36 8.34 -6.11
N THR A 108 12.30 9.15 -6.56
CA THR A 108 12.33 9.51 -7.98
C THR A 108 12.73 8.29 -8.82
N GLN A 109 12.33 8.25 -10.09
CA GLN A 109 12.67 7.15 -11.00
C GLN A 109 14.18 6.96 -11.22
N ASN A 110 14.95 8.05 -11.12
CA ASN A 110 16.42 8.01 -11.15
C ASN A 110 17.05 7.73 -9.75
N LEU A 111 16.23 7.43 -8.75
CA LEU A 111 16.61 7.14 -7.36
C LEU A 111 17.35 8.28 -6.63
N GLY A 112 17.34 9.50 -7.18
CA GLY A 112 18.03 10.67 -6.63
C GLY A 112 17.34 11.31 -5.41
N CYS A 113 16.02 11.17 -5.29
CA CYS A 113 15.25 11.58 -4.12
C CYS A 113 14.56 10.38 -3.49
N LYS A 114 14.54 10.31 -2.16
CA LYS A 114 13.89 9.25 -1.41
C LYS A 114 13.22 9.77 -0.14
N TRP A 115 12.02 9.27 0.10
CA TRP A 115 11.28 9.42 1.34
C TRP A 115 10.79 8.06 1.80
N ALA A 116 10.78 7.83 3.11
CA ALA A 116 10.31 6.59 3.69
C ALA A 116 9.47 6.85 4.94
N ALA A 117 8.49 5.98 5.18
CA ALA A 117 7.68 6.01 6.38
C ALA A 117 8.55 5.94 7.63
N VAL A 118 8.31 6.84 8.57
CA VAL A 118 8.84 6.72 9.93
C VAL A 118 7.91 5.83 10.73
N ARG A 119 8.50 5.04 11.65
CA ARG A 119 7.70 4.40 12.68
C ARG A 119 7.28 5.47 13.67
N GLU A 120 6.00 5.49 14.02
CA GLU A 120 5.58 6.03 15.32
C GLU A 120 5.98 5.04 16.43
#